data_AF-A0A6C2YPZ7-F1
#
_entry.id   AF-A0A6C2YPZ7-F1
#
_cell.length_a   1.000
_cell.length_b   1.000
_cell.length_c   1.000
_cell.angle_alpha   90.00
_cell.angle_beta   90.00
_cell.angle_gamma   90.00
#
_symmetry.space_group_name_H-M   'P 1'
#
loop_
_entity.id
_entity.type
_entity.pdbx_description
1 polymer ?
#
loop_
_entity_poly.entity_id
_entity_poly.type
_entity_poly.pdbx_seq_one_letter_code
_entity_poly.pdbx_strand_id
1 'polypeptide(L)'
;MSEQIRIKRDFIRSNDGLIEMPKETSGFINAILSVAQFRGSITSEIWGHLHACLLDASWEWSQKTFGSVEYRGPKGPLLHLEKEVREAVQAIGTPELAEELADCQLLIWDAARRAGLGPVELLMEVWKKLQKNQKRHWPKPTTDQPVEHLREDSK
;
A
#
# COMPACT_ATOMS: atom_id res chain seq x y z
N MET A 1 8.57 -3.15 -27.36
CA MET A 1 7.21 -2.99 -26.81
C MET A 1 6.86 -4.29 -26.10
N SER A 2 7.05 -4.37 -24.79
CA SER A 2 6.68 -5.56 -24.00
C SER A 2 5.17 -5.48 -23.73
N GLU A 3 4.42 -6.33 -24.41
CA GLU A 3 2.98 -6.49 -24.20
C GLU A 3 2.78 -7.03 -22.77
N GLN A 4 2.26 -6.19 -21.87
CA GLN A 4 1.87 -6.64 -20.53
C GLN A 4 0.71 -7.63 -20.71
N ILE A 5 0.96 -8.90 -20.38
CA ILE A 5 -0.07 -9.92 -20.27
C ILE A 5 -1.04 -9.48 -19.17
N ARG A 6 -2.15 -8.86 -19.57
CA ARG A 6 -3.23 -8.48 -18.66
C ARG A 6 -4.07 -9.74 -18.44
N ILE A 7 -3.76 -10.48 -17.38
CA ILE A 7 -4.61 -11.59 -16.93
C ILE A 7 -5.95 -10.96 -16.54
N LYS A 8 -6.99 -11.16 -17.36
CA LYS A 8 -8.35 -10.76 -17.00
C LYS A 8 -8.80 -11.62 -15.83
N ARG A 9 -8.83 -11.05 -14.63
CA ARG A 9 -9.38 -11.67 -13.44
C ARG A 9 -10.73 -11.01 -13.15
N ASP A 10 -11.81 -11.71 -13.50
CA ASP A 10 -13.16 -11.20 -13.30
C ASP A 10 -13.61 -11.45 -11.84
N PHE A 11 -13.90 -10.37 -11.10
CA PHE A 11 -14.35 -10.44 -9.71
C PHE A 11 -15.84 -10.75 -9.63
N ILE A 12 -16.21 -11.66 -8.74
CA ILE A 12 -17.62 -11.99 -8.45
C ILE A 12 -18.19 -10.95 -7.47
N ARG A 13 -19.48 -10.63 -7.57
CA ARG A 13 -20.19 -9.88 -6.52
C ARG A 13 -20.89 -10.88 -5.61
N SER A 14 -20.70 -10.76 -4.30
CA SER A 14 -21.47 -11.52 -3.29
C SER A 14 -22.90 -11.01 -3.20
N ASN A 15 -23.76 -11.78 -2.54
CA ASN A 15 -25.19 -11.47 -2.39
C ASN A 15 -25.47 -10.18 -1.60
N ASP A 16 -24.51 -9.70 -0.80
CA ASP A 16 -24.57 -8.44 -0.06
C ASP A 16 -24.04 -7.24 -0.88
N GLY A 17 -23.66 -7.46 -2.15
CA GLY A 17 -23.15 -6.43 -3.04
C GLY A 17 -21.65 -6.14 -2.89
N LEU A 18 -20.95 -6.82 -1.98
CA LEU A 18 -19.50 -6.72 -1.85
C LEU A 18 -18.81 -7.39 -3.04
N ILE A 19 -17.57 -6.98 -3.26
CA ILE A 19 -16.73 -7.49 -4.35
C ILE A 19 -15.83 -8.56 -3.77
N GLU A 20 -16.04 -9.81 -4.20
CA GLU A 20 -15.20 -10.93 -3.80
C GLU A 20 -14.05 -11.11 -4.78
N MET A 21 -12.85 -11.28 -4.24
CA MET A 21 -11.68 -11.68 -5.01
C MET A 21 -11.89 -13.04 -5.69
N PRO A 22 -11.34 -13.27 -6.90
CA PRO A 22 -11.32 -14.59 -7.51
C PRO A 22 -10.75 -15.63 -6.56
N LYS A 23 -11.42 -16.80 -6.45
CA LYS A 23 -11.10 -17.85 -5.47
C LYS A 23 -9.65 -18.33 -5.55
N GLU A 24 -9.07 -18.32 -6.75
CA GLU A 24 -7.69 -18.74 -6.98
C GLU A 24 -6.69 -17.72 -6.42
N THR A 25 -7.00 -16.41 -6.56
CA THR A 25 -6.13 -15.33 -6.08
C THR A 25 -6.22 -15.22 -4.56
N SER A 26 -7.43 -15.28 -3.99
CA SER A 26 -7.62 -15.32 -2.54
C SER A 26 -7.03 -16.58 -1.92
N GLY A 27 -7.20 -17.75 -2.57
CA GLY A 27 -6.61 -19.01 -2.13
C GLY A 27 -5.08 -18.98 -2.07
N PHE A 28 -4.43 -18.42 -3.07
CA PHE A 28 -2.96 -18.27 -3.10
C PHE A 28 -2.45 -17.32 -2.00
N ILE A 29 -3.06 -16.15 -1.86
CA ILE A 29 -2.70 -15.18 -0.80
C ILE A 29 -2.87 -15.82 0.57
N ASN A 30 -4.02 -16.44 0.84
CA ASN A 30 -4.31 -17.08 2.12
C ASN A 30 -3.35 -18.23 2.42
N ALA A 31 -2.96 -19.03 1.42
CA ALA A 31 -1.98 -20.10 1.58
C ALA A 31 -0.60 -19.55 1.99
N ILE A 32 -0.12 -18.48 1.34
CA ILE A 32 1.17 -17.86 1.71
C ILE A 32 1.12 -17.24 3.09
N LEU A 33 0.07 -16.48 3.41
CA LEU A 33 -0.10 -15.87 4.72
C LEU A 33 -0.12 -16.93 5.83
N SER A 34 -0.79 -18.06 5.59
CA SER A 34 -0.79 -19.20 6.53
C SER A 34 0.60 -19.80 6.73
N VAL A 35 1.38 -19.96 5.65
CA VAL A 35 2.77 -20.45 5.74
C VAL A 35 3.67 -19.44 6.48
N ALA A 36 3.50 -18.15 6.21
CA ALA A 36 4.25 -17.08 6.88
C ALA A 36 3.97 -17.06 8.39
N GLN A 37 2.69 -17.17 8.77
CA GLN A 37 2.25 -17.24 10.16
C GLN A 37 2.81 -18.48 10.87
N PHE A 38 2.86 -19.63 10.18
CA PHE A 38 3.40 -20.88 10.75
C PHE A 38 4.93 -20.88 10.87
N ARG A 39 5.65 -20.39 9.86
CA ARG A 39 7.13 -20.42 9.81
C ARG A 39 7.79 -19.20 10.46
N GLY A 40 7.04 -18.16 10.76
CA GLY A 40 7.55 -16.86 11.20
C GLY A 40 8.41 -16.12 10.17
N SER A 41 8.58 -16.68 8.96
CA SER A 41 9.33 -16.07 7.86
C SER A 41 8.94 -16.67 6.51
N ILE A 42 9.07 -15.86 5.45
CA ILE A 42 8.98 -16.26 4.04
C ILE A 42 10.20 -15.71 3.31
N THR A 43 10.59 -16.33 2.20
CA THR A 43 11.71 -15.83 1.39
C THR A 43 11.34 -14.52 0.68
N SER A 44 12.34 -13.76 0.27
CA SER A 44 12.13 -12.46 -0.42
C SER A 44 11.33 -12.61 -1.72
N GLU A 45 11.51 -13.72 -2.43
CA GLU A 45 10.79 -14.04 -3.65
C GLU A 45 9.31 -14.27 -3.36
N ILE A 46 8.99 -15.06 -2.32
CA ILE A 46 7.60 -15.33 -1.92
C ILE A 46 6.95 -14.04 -1.43
N TRP A 47 7.68 -13.22 -0.67
CA TRP A 47 7.21 -11.91 -0.22
C TRP A 47 6.89 -10.98 -1.40
N GLY A 48 7.77 -10.92 -2.40
CA GLY A 48 7.55 -10.13 -3.61
C GLY A 48 6.30 -10.56 -4.38
N HIS A 49 6.07 -11.87 -4.52
CA HIS A 49 4.85 -12.39 -5.16
C HIS A 49 3.60 -12.06 -4.35
N LEU A 50 3.61 -12.26 -3.04
CA LEU A 50 2.50 -11.92 -2.15
C LEU A 50 2.15 -10.43 -2.26
N HIS A 51 3.15 -9.55 -2.16
CA HIS A 51 2.97 -8.11 -2.26
C HIS A 51 2.40 -7.70 -3.62
N ALA A 52 2.89 -8.28 -4.72
CA ALA A 52 2.34 -8.04 -6.06
C ALA A 52 0.86 -8.47 -6.15
N CYS A 53 0.52 -9.67 -5.65
CA CYS A 53 -0.86 -10.15 -5.64
C CYS A 53 -1.80 -9.26 -4.81
N LEU A 54 -1.37 -8.82 -3.62
CA LEU A 54 -2.16 -7.92 -2.76
C LEU A 54 -2.38 -6.56 -3.41
N LEU A 55 -1.35 -6.01 -4.06
CA LEU A 55 -1.45 -4.72 -4.72
C LEU A 55 -2.41 -4.79 -5.92
N ASP A 56 -2.30 -5.82 -6.76
CA ASP A 56 -3.22 -6.00 -7.90
C ASP A 56 -4.66 -6.22 -7.42
N ALA A 57 -4.86 -7.04 -6.39
CA ALA A 57 -6.17 -7.26 -5.79
C ALA A 57 -6.80 -5.98 -5.23
N SER A 58 -6.01 -5.18 -4.50
CA SER A 58 -6.42 -3.88 -3.97
C SER A 58 -6.83 -2.92 -5.10
N TRP A 59 -6.03 -2.86 -6.17
CA TRP A 59 -6.31 -2.01 -7.32
C TRP A 59 -7.58 -2.43 -8.08
N GLU A 60 -7.77 -3.72 -8.30
CA GLU A 60 -8.94 -4.25 -8.97
C GLU A 60 -10.23 -3.99 -8.16
N TRP A 61 -10.18 -4.23 -6.85
CA TRP A 61 -11.28 -3.88 -5.95
C TRP A 61 -11.57 -2.37 -5.97
N SER A 62 -10.54 -1.53 -5.81
CA SER A 62 -10.69 -0.07 -5.81
C SER A 62 -11.31 0.47 -7.09
N GLN A 63 -10.86 0.00 -8.26
CA GLN A 63 -11.45 0.41 -9.54
C GLN A 63 -12.94 0.04 -9.66
N LYS A 64 -13.31 -1.16 -9.20
CA LYS A 64 -14.69 -1.64 -9.27
C LYS A 64 -15.59 -0.93 -8.26
N THR A 65 -15.08 -0.54 -7.09
CA THR A 65 -15.83 0.17 -6.05
C THR A 65 -15.96 1.67 -6.34
N PHE A 66 -14.86 2.32 -6.70
CA PHE A 66 -14.75 3.78 -6.73
C PHE A 66 -14.60 4.38 -8.14
N GLY A 67 -14.55 3.53 -9.17
CA GLY A 67 -14.40 3.94 -10.57
C GLY A 67 -12.95 4.10 -11.03
N SER A 68 -12.79 4.26 -12.34
CA SER A 68 -11.50 4.36 -13.02
C SER A 68 -10.74 5.65 -12.71
N VAL A 69 -9.48 5.72 -13.13
CA VAL A 69 -8.62 6.91 -13.00
C VAL A 69 -9.18 8.15 -13.72
N GLU A 70 -10.03 7.97 -14.73
CA GLU A 70 -10.67 9.07 -15.48
C GLU A 70 -11.64 9.85 -14.60
N TYR A 71 -12.34 9.17 -13.69
CA TYR A 71 -13.36 9.77 -12.82
C TYR A 71 -12.82 10.13 -11.44
N ARG A 72 -11.77 9.45 -10.98
CA ARG A 72 -11.21 9.62 -9.64
C ARG A 72 -9.68 9.54 -9.65
N GLY A 73 -9.06 10.70 -9.49
CA GLY A 73 -7.61 10.85 -9.30
C GLY A 73 -7.14 10.60 -7.85
N PRO A 74 -5.86 10.88 -7.54
CA PRO A 74 -5.23 10.51 -6.27
C PRO A 74 -5.70 11.32 -5.07
N LYS A 75 -6.38 12.46 -5.28
CA LYS A 75 -6.80 13.36 -4.19
C LYS A 75 -7.71 12.68 -3.16
N GLY A 76 -8.69 11.89 -3.61
CA GLY A 76 -9.63 11.23 -2.70
C GLY A 76 -8.93 10.28 -1.72
N PRO A 77 -8.15 9.29 -2.20
CA PRO A 77 -7.40 8.39 -1.33
C PRO A 77 -6.39 9.09 -0.43
N LEU A 78 -5.76 10.19 -0.88
CA LEU A 78 -4.83 10.95 -0.03
C LEU A 78 -5.54 11.69 1.11
N LEU A 79 -6.74 12.24 0.88
CA LEU A 79 -7.56 12.84 1.94
C LEU A 79 -8.08 11.77 2.92
N HIS A 80 -8.38 10.58 2.42
CA HIS A 80 -8.73 9.44 3.27
C HIS A 80 -7.51 8.99 4.09
N LEU A 81 -6.32 8.91 3.48
CA LEU A 81 -5.09 8.55 4.18
C LEU A 81 -4.80 9.51 5.34
N GLU A 82 -5.07 10.81 5.19
CA GLU A 82 -4.95 11.77 6.29
C GLU A 82 -5.87 11.45 7.48
N LYS A 83 -7.08 10.95 7.22
CA LYS A 83 -8.01 10.49 8.26
C LYS A 83 -7.47 9.22 8.93
N GLU A 84 -7.13 8.20 8.15
CA GLU A 84 -6.67 6.90 8.67
C GLU A 84 -5.34 7.02 9.44
N VAL A 85 -4.44 7.93 9.04
CA VAL A 85 -3.23 8.22 9.82
C VAL A 85 -3.57 8.77 11.20
N ARG A 86 -4.62 9.58 11.34
CA ARG A 86 -5.06 10.08 12.66
C ARG A 86 -5.66 8.96 13.51
N GLU A 87 -6.41 8.05 12.89
CA GLU A 87 -7.00 6.89 13.57
C GLU A 87 -5.90 5.93 14.03
N ALA A 88 -4.89 5.66 13.18
CA ALA A 88 -3.68 4.92 13.56
C ALA A 88 -2.93 5.55 14.73
N VAL A 89 -2.77 6.88 14.77
CA VAL A 89 -2.14 7.58 15.91
C VAL A 89 -2.97 7.41 17.20
N GLN A 90 -4.30 7.42 17.11
CA GLN A 90 -5.18 7.21 18.27
C GLN A 90 -5.18 5.76 18.75
N ALA A 91 -4.98 4.80 17.85
CA ALA A 91 -4.92 3.37 18.12
C ALA A 91 -3.56 2.91 18.70
N ILE A 92 -2.60 3.81 18.93
CA ILE A 92 -1.30 3.43 19.50
C ILE A 92 -1.50 2.74 20.86
N GLY A 93 -0.98 1.52 20.97
CA GLY A 93 -1.09 0.69 22.17
C GLY A 93 -2.38 -0.13 22.25
N THR A 94 -3.23 -0.11 21.22
CA THR A 94 -4.45 -0.91 21.14
C THR A 94 -4.34 -2.00 20.06
N PRO A 95 -5.20 -3.03 20.08
CA PRO A 95 -5.23 -4.07 19.04
C PRO A 95 -5.55 -3.54 17.64
N GLU A 96 -6.27 -2.42 17.54
CA GLU A 96 -6.76 -1.84 16.28
C GLU A 96 -5.64 -1.21 15.44
N LEU A 97 -4.48 -0.86 16.04
CA LEU A 97 -3.37 -0.20 15.32
C LEU A 97 -2.96 -0.93 14.03
N ALA A 98 -2.98 -2.27 14.05
CA ALA A 98 -2.59 -3.07 12.90
C ALA A 98 -3.54 -2.90 11.71
N GLU A 99 -4.84 -2.75 11.98
CA GLU A 99 -5.88 -2.54 10.97
C GLU A 99 -5.77 -1.14 10.35
N GLU A 100 -5.60 -0.11 11.19
CA GLU A 100 -5.46 1.28 10.73
C GLU A 100 -4.19 1.49 9.87
N LEU A 101 -3.09 0.81 10.22
CA LEU A 101 -1.88 0.80 9.40
C LEU A 101 -2.07 0.06 8.07
N ALA A 102 -2.89 -0.99 8.04
CA ALA A 102 -3.23 -1.68 6.80
C ALA A 102 -4.06 -0.78 5.86
N ASP A 103 -5.02 -0.03 6.41
CA ASP A 103 -5.80 0.96 5.67
C ASP A 103 -4.91 2.06 5.08
N CYS A 104 -3.95 2.57 5.85
CA CYS A 104 -2.95 3.50 5.33
C CYS A 104 -2.19 2.92 4.12
N GLN A 105 -1.79 1.64 4.18
CA GLN A 105 -1.05 0.99 3.09
C GLN A 105 -1.90 0.83 1.82
N LEU A 106 -3.17 0.42 1.96
CA LEU A 106 -4.10 0.31 0.84
C LEU A 106 -4.31 1.66 0.14
N LEU A 107 -4.46 2.73 0.93
CA LEU A 107 -4.66 4.08 0.40
C LEU A 107 -3.42 4.65 -0.30
N ILE A 108 -2.21 4.31 0.17
CA ILE A 108 -0.96 4.65 -0.55
C ILE A 108 -0.91 3.97 -1.92
N TRP A 109 -1.24 2.67 -2.00
CA TRP A 109 -1.26 1.95 -3.27
C TRP A 109 -2.31 2.50 -4.24
N ASP A 110 -3.52 2.80 -3.74
CA ASP A 110 -4.59 3.38 -4.56
C ASP A 110 -4.22 4.78 -5.07
N ALA A 111 -3.71 5.64 -4.18
CA ALA A 111 -3.25 6.98 -4.56
C ALA A 111 -2.15 6.92 -5.63
N ALA A 112 -1.16 6.03 -5.47
CA ALA A 112 -0.07 5.87 -6.43
C ALA A 112 -0.59 5.42 -7.80
N ARG A 113 -1.41 4.37 -7.86
CA ARG A 113 -2.01 3.88 -9.12
C ARG A 113 -2.85 4.96 -9.80
N ARG A 114 -3.65 5.71 -9.04
CA ARG A 114 -4.47 6.83 -9.58
C ARG A 114 -3.64 8.04 -10.01
N ALA A 115 -2.43 8.20 -9.48
CA ALA A 115 -1.46 9.19 -9.96
C ALA A 115 -0.70 8.71 -11.22
N GLY A 116 -1.00 7.52 -11.75
CA GLY A 116 -0.31 6.94 -12.90
C GLY A 116 1.02 6.28 -12.55
N LEU A 117 1.30 6.02 -11.27
CA LEU A 117 2.51 5.32 -10.83
C LEU A 117 2.23 3.82 -10.70
N GLY A 118 2.91 3.02 -11.52
CA GLY A 118 2.96 1.58 -11.35
C GLY A 118 3.72 1.15 -10.09
N PRO A 119 3.58 -0.10 -9.64
CA PRO A 119 4.22 -0.60 -8.41
C PRO A 119 5.74 -0.43 -8.41
N VAL A 120 6.39 -0.75 -9.53
CA VAL A 120 7.85 -0.62 -9.68
C VAL A 120 8.26 0.85 -9.70
N GLU A 121 7.48 1.72 -10.33
CA GLU A 121 7.75 3.16 -10.37
C GLU A 121 7.65 3.80 -8.99
N LEU A 122 6.64 3.43 -8.21
CA LEU A 122 6.54 3.84 -6.81
C LEU A 122 7.76 3.38 -6.02
N LEU A 123 8.19 2.12 -6.16
CA LEU A 123 9.37 1.60 -5.46
C LEU A 123 10.67 2.31 -5.89
N MET A 124 10.80 2.67 -7.18
CA MET A 124 11.92 3.49 -7.65
C MET A 124 11.93 4.88 -7.00
N GLU A 125 10.77 5.53 -6.87
CA GLU A 125 10.67 6.82 -6.17
C GLU A 125 10.94 6.69 -4.67
N VAL A 126 10.46 5.63 -4.02
CA VAL A 126 10.79 5.31 -2.62
C VAL A 126 12.31 5.13 -2.46
N TRP A 127 12.96 4.40 -3.36
CA TRP A 127 14.41 4.21 -3.33
C TRP A 127 15.18 5.53 -3.50
N LYS A 128 14.83 6.34 -4.50
CA LYS A 128 15.43 7.67 -4.71
C LYS A 128 15.25 8.56 -3.47
N LYS A 129 14.06 8.54 -2.87
CA LYS A 129 13.74 9.31 -1.67
C LYS A 129 14.54 8.83 -0.47
N LEU A 130 14.70 7.52 -0.29
CA LEU A 130 15.51 6.92 0.78
C LEU A 130 16.98 7.34 0.65
N GLN A 131 17.56 7.26 -0.55
CA GLN A 131 18.93 7.72 -0.79
C GLN A 131 19.12 9.21 -0.49
N LYS A 132 18.14 10.06 -0.82
CA LYS A 132 18.15 11.48 -0.45
C LYS A 132 18.07 11.66 1.07
N ASN A 133 17.22 10.89 1.75
CA ASN A 133 17.05 10.96 3.20
C ASN A 133 18.29 10.51 3.96
N GLN A 134 18.99 9.47 3.50
CA GLN A 134 20.24 8.98 4.12
C GLN A 134 21.39 9.98 4.05
N LYS A 135 21.36 10.92 3.08
CA LYS A 135 22.38 11.99 2.94
C LYS A 135 22.09 13.23 3.78
N ARG A 136 20.93 13.31 4.43
CA ARG A 136 20.55 14.46 5.26
C ARG A 136 21.10 14.32 6.67
N HIS A 137 21.28 15.46 7.32
CA HIS A 137 21.53 15.49 8.75
C HIS A 137 20.21 15.40 9.52
N TRP A 138 20.09 14.38 10.38
CA TRP A 138 18.93 14.17 11.24
C TRP A 138 19.34 14.34 12.69
N PRO A 139 18.71 15.25 13.45
CA PRO A 139 18.96 15.35 14.88
C PRO A 139 18.43 14.10 15.60
N LYS A 140 18.99 13.80 16.78
CA LYS A 140 18.53 12.68 17.60
C LYS A 140 17.09 12.96 18.09
N PRO A 141 16.14 12.02 17.92
CA PRO A 141 14.80 12.18 18.48
C PRO A 141 14.83 12.31 20.01
N THR A 142 14.05 13.25 20.55
CA THR A 142 13.90 13.47 22.00
C THR A 142 12.49 13.21 22.52
N THR A 143 11.52 13.12 21.61
CA THR A 143 10.11 12.83 21.87
C THR A 143 9.57 11.96 20.73
N ASP A 144 8.33 11.48 20.87
CA ASP A 144 7.62 10.76 19.81
C ASP A 144 6.99 11.69 18.74
N GLN A 145 7.48 12.93 18.66
CA GLN A 145 7.03 13.91 17.67
C GLN A 145 7.86 13.81 16.38
N PRO A 146 7.34 14.29 15.24
CA PRO A 146 8.07 14.31 13.99
C PRO A 146 9.43 15.01 14.14
N VAL A 147 10.49 14.33 13.71
CA VAL A 147 11.84 14.89 13.65
C VAL A 147 12.11 15.36 12.23
N GLU A 148 12.41 16.65 12.07
CA GLU A 148 12.79 17.22 10.78
C GLU A 148 14.31 17.17 10.57
N HIS A 149 14.70 16.97 9.32
CA HIS A 149 16.09 17.11 8.89
C HIS A 149 16.52 18.57 8.96
N LEU A 150 17.79 18.80 9.31
CA LEU A 150 18.37 20.14 9.20
C LEU A 150 18.49 20.49 7.72
N ARG A 151 17.96 21.67 7.36
CA ARG A 151 18.21 22.25 6.04
C ARG A 151 19.60 22.88 6.14
N GLU A 152 20.50 22.54 5.21
CA GLU A 152 21.69 23.37 5.00
C GLU A 152 21.16 24.73 4.57
N ASP A 153 21.32 25.74 5.41
CA ASP A 153 20.72 27.05 5.19
C ASP A 153 20.99 27.52 3.76
N SER A 154 19.90 27.76 3.03
CA SER A 154 19.89 28.63 1.88
C SER A 154 20.58 29.92 2.31
N LYS A 155 21.79 30.16 1.82
CA LYS A 155 22.39 31.50 1.90
C LYS A 155 21.47 32.52 1.26
#